data_AF-R6LWC1-F1
#
_entry.id   AF-R6LWC1-F1
#
_cell.length_a   1.000
_cell.length_b   1.000
_cell.length_c   1.000
_cell.angle_alpha   90.00
_cell.angle_beta   90.00
_cell.angle_gamma   90.00
#
_symmetry.space_group_name_H-M   'P 1'
#
loop_
_entity.id
_entity.type
_entity.pdbx_description
1 polymer ?
#
loop_
_entity_poly.entity_id
_entity_poly.type
_entity_poly.pdbx_seq_one_letter_code
_entity_poly.pdbx_strand_id
1 'polypeptide(L)' 'MTITAENQHSAAGYTPFEGFRTHGSIAQVWLRGQLAVEHGELRISAVGEYIPRHPGAL' A
#
# COMPACT_ATOMS: atom_id res chain seq x y z
N MET A 1 3.97 -5.92 13.84
CA MET A 1 3.95 -6.86 12.68
C MET A 1 5.41 -7.12 12.30
N THR A 2 5.71 -8.24 11.66
CA THR A 2 7.03 -8.46 11.04
C THR A 2 6.84 -8.34 9.53
N ILE A 3 7.67 -7.55 8.85
CA ILE A 3 7.63 -7.45 7.39
C ILE A 3 8.20 -8.74 6.81
N THR A 4 7.45 -9.36 5.90
CA THR A 4 7.91 -10.51 5.13
C THR A 4 7.48 -10.35 3.67
N ALA A 5 8.22 -10.90 2.72
CA ALA A 5 7.81 -10.88 1.31
C ALA A 5 6.43 -11.51 1.12
N GLU A 6 6.13 -12.57 1.87
CA GLU A 6 4.85 -13.29 1.86
C GLU A 6 3.65 -12.40 2.25
N ASN A 7 3.84 -11.42 3.14
CA ASN A 7 2.77 -10.55 3.60
C ASN A 7 2.65 -9.24 2.82
N GLN A 8 3.36 -9.11 1.69
CA GLN A 8 3.25 -7.97 0.81
C GLN A 8 2.39 -8.29 -0.42
N HIS A 9 1.58 -7.32 -0.85
CA HIS A 9 0.86 -7.37 -2.13
C HIS A 9 1.77 -7.16 -3.35
N SER A 10 3.06 -6.93 -3.14
CA SER A 10 4.03 -6.69 -4.20
C SER A 10 4.32 -7.96 -4.99
N ALA A 11 4.28 -7.89 -6.31
CA ALA A 11 4.67 -8.99 -7.20
C ALA A 11 6.18 -9.29 -7.21
N ALA A 12 7.01 -8.50 -6.51
CA ALA A 12 8.46 -8.63 -6.53
C ALA A 12 8.97 -9.95 -5.91
N GLY A 13 8.21 -10.56 -4.99
CA GLY A 13 8.61 -11.80 -4.32
C GLY A 13 9.77 -11.68 -3.32
N TYR A 14 10.22 -10.45 -3.02
CA TYR A 14 11.19 -10.16 -1.96
C TYR A 14 10.94 -8.77 -1.37
N THR A 15 11.49 -8.52 -0.18
CA THR A 15 11.55 -7.19 0.43
C THR A 15 12.90 -6.98 1.12
N PRO A 16 13.55 -5.81 0.99
CA PRO A 16 14.78 -5.51 1.73
C PRO A 16 14.61 -5.52 3.26
N PHE A 17 13.37 -5.44 3.74
CA PHE A 17 13.03 -5.39 5.17
C PHE A 17 12.57 -6.73 5.73
N GLU A 18 12.95 -7.84 5.09
CA GLU A 18 12.60 -9.19 5.53
C GLU A 18 12.99 -9.40 7.01
N GLY A 19 12.03 -9.84 7.83
CA GLY A 19 12.23 -10.05 9.27
C GLY A 19 12.21 -8.76 10.12
N PHE A 20 12.02 -7.58 9.53
CA PHE A 20 12.00 -6.33 10.29
C PHE A 20 10.71 -6.18 11.11
N ARG A 21 10.85 -5.93 12.42
CA ARG A 21 9.71 -5.76 13.33
C ARG A 21 9.25 -4.30 13.36
N THR A 22 7.97 -4.08 13.09
CA THR A 22 7.31 -2.78 13.20
C THR A 22 6.47 -2.68 14.47
N HIS A 23 6.44 -1.49 15.06
CA HIS A 23 5.52 -1.11 16.12
C HIS A 23 4.29 -0.44 15.51
N GLY A 24 3.43 -1.27 14.89
CA GLY A 24 2.20 -0.84 14.22
C GLY A 24 2.12 -1.29 12.75
N SER A 25 0.92 -1.22 12.21
CA SER A 25 0.60 -1.42 10.79
C SER A 25 -0.59 -0.53 10.41
N ILE A 26 -0.80 -0.32 9.12
CA ILE A 26 -1.92 0.49 8.65
C ILE A 26 -3.22 -0.28 8.88
N ALA A 27 -4.16 0.33 9.60
CA ALA A 27 -5.49 -0.25 9.82
C ALA A 27 -6.38 -0.09 8.59
N GLN A 28 -6.38 1.10 7.97
CA GLN A 28 -7.19 1.38 6.78
C GLN A 28 -6.46 2.34 5.82
N VAL A 29 -6.67 2.15 4.52
CA VAL A 29 -6.28 3.08 3.46
C VAL A 29 -7.53 3.51 2.72
N TRP A 30 -7.71 4.81 2.54
CA TRP A 30 -8.82 5.39 1.79
C TRP A 30 -8.28 6.09 0.54
N LEU A 31 -8.84 5.75 -0.63
CA LEU A 31 -8.49 6.33 -1.92
C LEU A 31 -9.73 6.96 -2.52
N ARG A 32 -9.71 8.28 -2.76
CA ARG A 32 -10.84 9.03 -3.35
C ARG A 32 -12.17 8.81 -2.61
N GLY A 33 -12.12 8.73 -1.28
CA GLY A 33 -13.29 8.50 -0.42
C GLY A 33 -13.78 7.05 -0.36
N GLN A 34 -13.08 6.10 -1.00
CA GLN A 34 -13.40 4.67 -0.95
C GLN A 34 -12.41 3.91 -0.08
N LEU A 35 -12.90 2.99 0.76
CA LEU A 35 -12.06 2.12 1.58
C LEU A 35 -11.32 1.13 0.68
N ALA A 36 -10.00 1.31 0.53
CA ALA A 36 -9.17 0.58 -0.41
C ALA A 36 -8.46 -0.62 0.22
N VAL A 37 -7.97 -0.46 1.45
CA VAL A 37 -7.33 -1.53 2.23
C VAL A 37 -7.88 -1.48 3.65
N GLU A 38 -8.13 -2.64 4.25
CA GLU A 38 -8.52 -2.77 5.64
C GLU A 38 -7.83 -3.97 6.28
N HIS A 39 -7.11 -3.73 7.39
CA HIS A 39 -6.35 -4.74 8.13
C HIS A 39 -5.45 -5.62 7.24
N GLY A 40 -4.88 -5.04 6.18
CA GLY A 40 -3.99 -5.72 5.24
C GLY A 40 -4.71 -6.34 4.03
N GLU A 41 -6.04 -6.39 4.01
CA GLU A 41 -6.82 -6.93 2.89
C GLU A 41 -7.19 -5.84 1.87
N LEU A 42 -7.00 -6.12 0.58
CA LEU A 42 -7.47 -5.24 -0.50
C LEU A 42 -8.99 -5.34 -0.63
N ARG A 43 -9.67 -4.19 -0.64
CA ARG A 43 -11.13 -4.07 -0.73
C ARG A 43 -11.63 -3.61 -2.09
N ILE A 44 -10.79 -2.91 -2.85
CA ILE A 44 -11.13 -2.42 -4.19
C ILE A 44 -10.05 -2.83 -5.20
N SER A 45 -10.46 -2.94 -6.46
CA SER A 45 -9.57 -3.19 -7.60
C SER A 45 -8.95 -1.89 -8.12
N ALA A 46 -8.30 -1.91 -9.28
CA ALA A 46 -7.58 -0.77 -9.86
C ALA A 46 -8.51 0.42 -10.15
N VAL A 47 -8.61 1.35 -9.20
CA VAL A 47 -9.34 2.64 -9.32
C VAL A 47 -8.41 3.85 -9.50
N GLY A 48 -7.11 3.60 -9.71
CA GLY A 48 -6.12 4.64 -9.94
C GLY A 48 -6.33 5.31 -11.30
N GLU A 49 -6.13 6.63 -11.33
CA GLU A 49 -6.18 7.42 -12.57
C GLU A 49 -4.85 8.14 -12.76
N TYR A 50 -4.49 8.40 -14.02
CA TYR A 50 -3.36 9.26 -14.34
C TYR A 50 -3.62 10.69 -13.86
N ILE A 51 -2.65 11.26 -13.14
CA ILE A 51 -2.68 12.66 -12.70
C ILE A 51 -1.68 13.44 -13.55
N PRO A 52 -2.13 14.29 -14.52
CA PRO A 52 -1.23 15.16 -15.26
C PRO A 52 -0.62 16.19 -14.31
N ARG A 53 0.70 16.40 -14.42
CA ARG A 53 1.42 17.45 -13.67
C ARG A 53 1.89 18.53 -14.64
N HIS A 54 1.70 19.79 -14.26
CA HIS A 54 2.23 20.93 -14.99
C HIS A 54 3.48 21.50 -14.27
N PRO A 55 4.42 22.12 -14.99
CA PRO A 55 5.53 22.83 -14.36
C PRO A 55 5.01 23.83 -13.31
N GLY A 56 5.55 23.76 -12.09
CA GLY A 56 5.18 24.63 -10.97
C GLY A 56 4.04 24.14 -10.06
N ALA A 57 3.52 22.92 -10.25
CA ALA A 57 2.44 22.36 -9.43
C ALA A 57 2.93 21.47 -8.26
N LEU A 58 3.94 21.91 -7.49
CA LEU A 58 4.42 21.25 -6.27
C LEU A 58 4.46 22.22 -5.10
#